data_AF-A0A937Z6H3-F1
#
_entry.id   AF-A0A937Z6H3-F1
#
_cell.length_a   1.000
_cell.length_b   1.000
_cell.length_c   1.000
_cell.angle_alpha   90.00
_cell.angle_beta   90.00
_cell.angle_gamma   90.00
#
_symmetry.space_group_name_H-M   'P 1'
#
loop_
_entity.id
_entity.type
_entity.pdbx_description
1 polymer ?
#
loop_
_entity_poly.entity_id
_entity_poly.type
_entity_poly.pdbx_seq_one_letter_code
_entity_poly.pdbx_strand_id
1 'polypeptide(L)'
;MGRRSEAAVPVVLEATVDDTTAPPDLEARIEGLQEAFASLRVGVVDGYFTKRWRDAQTGEWVAECPSVQAVAQAPTESEVVEAIGELTREMLLALAEMGAEIPPKDVPLG
;
A
#
# COMPACT_ATOMS: atom_id res chain seq x y z
N MET A 1 11.84 -68.28 23.57
CA MET A 1 11.06 -67.35 22.71
C MET A 1 10.83 -66.12 23.56
N GLY A 2 11.58 -65.03 23.42
CA GLY A 2 11.63 -64.09 22.28
C GLY A 2 11.22 -62.73 22.88
N ARG A 3 12.15 -62.01 23.50
CA ARG A 3 12.86 -60.82 22.98
C ARG A 3 11.97 -59.59 22.74
N ARG A 4 12.36 -58.53 23.47
CA ARG A 4 12.39 -57.10 23.10
C ARG A 4 11.07 -56.32 23.13
N SER A 5 11.09 -55.20 23.84
CA SER A 5 11.05 -53.84 23.25
C SER A 5 11.55 -52.87 24.34
N GLU A 6 12.79 -52.40 24.29
CA GLU A 6 13.32 -51.38 23.37
C GLU A 6 12.86 -49.98 23.80
N ALA A 7 13.80 -49.28 24.43
CA ALA A 7 13.74 -47.86 24.76
C ALA A 7 14.14 -47.05 23.52
N ALA A 8 13.34 -46.05 23.15
CA ALA A 8 13.65 -45.05 22.11
C ALA A 8 12.42 -44.14 21.95
N VAL A 9 12.44 -42.82 21.81
CA VAL A 9 13.44 -41.75 21.68
C VAL A 9 12.70 -40.45 22.09
N PRO A 10 13.33 -39.46 22.77
CA PRO A 10 12.73 -38.13 22.90
C PRO A 10 12.54 -37.51 21.50
N VAL A 11 11.31 -37.13 21.16
CA VAL A 11 11.04 -36.35 19.94
C VAL A 11 11.61 -34.94 20.17
N VAL A 12 12.87 -34.75 19.76
CA VAL A 12 13.43 -33.44 19.52
C VAL A 12 12.81 -32.97 18.21
N LEU A 13 11.78 -32.13 18.29
CA LEU A 13 11.39 -31.27 17.17
C LEU A 13 12.42 -30.15 17.08
N GLU A 14 13.59 -30.48 16.53
CA GLU A 14 14.38 -29.48 15.80
C GLU A 14 13.54 -29.15 14.57
N ALA A 15 12.67 -28.14 14.70
CA ALA A 15 12.25 -27.39 13.54
C ALA A 15 13.51 -26.71 13.03
N THR A 16 14.24 -27.41 12.16
CA THR A 16 15.17 -26.78 11.24
C THR A 16 14.34 -25.71 10.54
N VAL A 17 14.60 -24.45 10.90
CA VAL A 17 14.21 -23.32 10.07
C VAL A 17 14.98 -23.54 8.79
N ASP A 18 14.32 -24.26 7.89
CA ASP A 18 14.79 -24.45 6.54
C ASP A 18 14.80 -23.02 5.98
N ASP A 19 16.02 -22.50 5.82
CA ASP A 19 16.34 -21.20 5.23
C ASP A 19 16.08 -21.27 3.72
N THR A 20 14.89 -21.78 3.36
CA THR A 20 14.45 -22.00 2.00
C THR A 20 13.77 -20.73 1.56
N THR A 21 14.60 -19.87 0.96
CA THR A 21 14.26 -18.99 -0.17
C THR A 21 12.81 -18.57 -0.20
N ALA A 22 12.55 -17.32 0.20
CA ALA A 22 11.31 -16.64 -0.09
C ALA A 22 10.91 -16.97 -1.55
N PRO A 23 9.66 -17.40 -1.81
CA PRO A 23 9.26 -17.71 -3.17
C PRO A 23 9.58 -16.49 -4.06
N PRO A 24 10.01 -16.70 -5.32
CA PRO A 24 10.55 -15.61 -6.15
C PRO A 24 9.54 -14.45 -6.36
N ASP A 25 8.26 -14.68 -6.08
CA ASP A 25 7.23 -13.65 -6.06
C ASP A 25 7.23 -12.77 -4.80
N LEU A 26 7.71 -13.28 -3.67
CA LEU A 26 7.70 -12.60 -2.38
C LEU A 26 8.84 -11.59 -2.29
N GLU A 27 10.04 -11.93 -2.77
CA GLU A 27 11.17 -11.00 -2.80
C GLU A 27 10.85 -9.78 -3.69
N ALA A 28 10.35 -10.03 -4.91
CA ALA A 28 9.92 -8.97 -5.83
C ALA A 28 8.79 -8.10 -5.23
N ARG A 29 7.86 -8.70 -4.48
CA ARG A 29 6.81 -7.96 -3.77
C ARG A 29 7.35 -7.13 -2.61
N ILE A 30 8.31 -7.65 -1.86
CA ILE A 30 8.95 -6.93 -0.76
C ILE A 30 9.74 -5.73 -1.30
N GLU A 31 10.52 -5.92 -2.36
CA GLU A 31 11.26 -4.84 -3.04
C GLU A 31 10.29 -3.75 -3.52
N GLY A 32 9.22 -4.14 -4.22
CA GLY A 32 8.23 -3.18 -4.69
C GLY A 32 7.51 -2.43 -3.55
N LEU A 33 7.24 -3.08 -2.42
CA LEU A 33 6.70 -2.42 -1.23
C LEU A 33 7.71 -1.44 -0.62
N GLN A 34 8.97 -1.82 -0.51
CA GLN A 34 10.03 -0.98 0.04
C GLN A 34 10.22 0.29 -0.80
N GLU A 35 10.20 0.18 -2.13
CA GLU A 35 10.28 1.32 -3.04
C GLU A 35 9.06 2.25 -2.91
N ALA A 36 7.85 1.67 -2.83
CA ALA A 36 6.63 2.43 -2.61
C ALA A 36 6.68 3.19 -1.26
N PHE A 37 7.15 2.55 -0.19
CA PHE A 37 7.30 3.22 1.12
C PHE A 37 8.41 4.27 1.14
N ALA A 38 9.54 4.04 0.46
CA ALA A 38 10.64 5.00 0.38
C ALA A 38 10.24 6.28 -0.37
N SER A 39 9.39 6.14 -1.39
CA SER A 39 8.86 7.25 -2.19
C SER A 39 7.59 7.88 -1.60
N LEU A 40 6.98 7.28 -0.58
CA LEU A 40 5.72 7.74 -0.01
C LEU A 40 5.84 9.18 0.48
N ARG A 41 4.93 10.03 0.01
CA ARG A 41 4.72 11.41 0.47
C ARG A 41 3.27 11.62 0.82
N VAL A 42 3.05 12.40 1.86
CA VAL A 42 1.72 12.80 2.31
C VAL A 42 1.59 14.30 2.10
N GLY A 43 0.43 14.74 1.64
CA GLY A 43 0.12 16.14 1.41
C GLY A 43 -1.35 16.45 1.63
N VAL A 44 -1.72 17.68 1.29
CA VAL A 44 -3.10 18.15 1.34
C VAL A 44 -3.41 18.84 0.03
N VAL A 45 -4.54 18.51 -0.58
CA VAL A 45 -5.05 19.17 -1.80
C VAL A 45 -6.50 19.59 -1.57
N ASP A 46 -6.81 20.87 -1.81
CA ASP A 46 -8.13 21.46 -1.55
C ASP A 46 -8.67 21.21 -0.12
N GLY A 47 -7.77 20.96 0.83
CA GLY A 47 -8.07 20.65 2.23
C GLY A 47 -8.30 19.17 2.53
N TYR A 48 -8.14 18.28 1.55
CA TYR A 48 -8.21 16.82 1.72
C TYR A 48 -6.83 16.19 1.77
N PHE A 49 -6.69 15.16 2.60
CA PHE A 49 -5.47 14.37 2.68
C PHE A 49 -5.22 13.64 1.37
N THR A 50 -3.99 13.73 0.87
CA THR A 50 -3.53 12.93 -0.26
C THR A 50 -2.25 12.19 0.10
N LYS A 51 -2.17 10.93 -0.33
CA LYS A 51 -0.93 10.16 -0.31
C LYS A 51 -0.47 9.97 -1.75
N ARG A 52 0.84 9.98 -1.96
CA ARG A 52 1.43 9.71 -3.27
C ARG A 52 2.71 8.92 -3.13
N TRP A 53 2.94 8.01 -4.06
CA TRP A 53 4.09 7.12 -4.07
C TRP A 53 4.48 6.82 -5.51
N ARG A 54 5.69 6.30 -5.70
CA ARG A 54 6.11 5.75 -6.98
C ARG A 54 5.71 4.29 -7.04
N ASP A 55 4.97 3.91 -8.07
CA ASP A 55 4.63 2.52 -8.33
C ASP A 55 5.89 1.77 -8.79
N ALA A 56 6.22 0.67 -8.12
CA ALA A 56 7.42 -0.10 -8.40
C ALA A 56 7.33 -0.91 -9.70
N GLN A 57 6.13 -1.18 -10.21
CA GLN A 57 5.92 -1.94 -11.44
C GLN A 57 5.98 -1.05 -12.67
N THR A 58 5.33 0.11 -12.62
CA THR A 58 5.26 1.05 -13.76
C THR A 58 6.33 2.13 -13.71
N GLY A 59 6.87 2.42 -12.52
CA GLY A 59 7.78 3.54 -12.29
C GLY A 59 7.10 4.91 -12.31
N GLU A 60 5.78 4.96 -12.49
CA GLU A 60 4.97 6.18 -12.48
C GLU A 60 4.65 6.62 -11.05
N TRP A 61 4.26 7.87 -10.90
CA TRP A 61 3.73 8.37 -9.64
C TRP A 61 2.23 8.10 -9.57
N VAL A 62 1.79 7.61 -8.42
CA VAL A 62 0.39 7.39 -8.07
C VAL A 62 0.03 8.33 -6.93
N ALA A 63 -1.13 8.97 -7.00
CA ALA A 63 -1.68 9.74 -5.89
C ALA A 63 -3.12 9.30 -5.62
N GLU A 64 -3.50 9.29 -4.36
CA GLU A 64 -4.82 8.90 -3.89
C GLU A 64 -5.34 9.93 -2.89
N CYS A 65 -6.60 10.32 -3.06
CA CYS A 65 -7.40 11.07 -2.08
C CYS A 65 -8.52 10.15 -1.57
N PRO A 66 -8.32 9.44 -0.44
CA PRO A 66 -9.23 8.39 0.01
C PRO A 66 -10.64 8.89 0.30
N SER A 67 -10.78 10.09 0.89
CA SER A 67 -12.05 10.64 1.34
C SER A 67 -13.05 10.86 0.19
N VAL A 68 -12.55 11.11 -1.03
CA VAL A 68 -13.36 11.27 -2.24
C VAL A 68 -13.17 10.14 -3.26
N GLN A 69 -12.47 9.07 -2.88
CA GLN A 69 -12.18 7.89 -3.72
C GLN A 69 -11.52 8.24 -5.07
N ALA A 70 -10.67 9.27 -5.09
CA ALA A 70 -9.95 9.70 -6.28
C ALA A 70 -8.55 9.07 -6.33
N VAL A 71 -8.15 8.58 -7.51
CA VAL A 71 -6.81 8.04 -7.80
C VAL A 71 -6.32 8.61 -9.12
N ALA A 72 -5.09 9.13 -9.15
CA ALA A 72 -4.44 9.64 -10.34
C ALA A 72 -3.07 8.97 -10.53
N GLN A 73 -2.64 8.84 -11.78
CA GLN A 73 -1.31 8.34 -12.15
C GLN A 73 -0.67 9.31 -13.15
N ALA A 74 0.62 9.60 -12.99
CA ALA A 74 1.36 10.46 -13.90
C ALA A 74 2.87 10.14 -13.90
N PRO A 75 3.61 10.49 -14.96
CA PRO A 75 5.06 10.24 -15.04
C PRO A 75 5.89 10.94 -13.95
N THR A 76 5.46 12.11 -13.48
CA THR A 76 6.20 12.90 -12.48
C THR A 76 5.40 13.19 -11.21
N GLU A 77 6.11 13.47 -10.10
CA GLU A 77 5.46 13.82 -8.84
C GLU A 77 4.63 15.10 -8.96
N SER A 78 5.09 16.09 -9.71
CA SER A 78 4.37 17.35 -9.88
C SER A 78 3.08 17.16 -10.68
N GLU A 79 3.14 16.40 -11.78
CA GLU A 79 1.96 16.09 -12.60
C GLU A 79 0.92 15.28 -11.82
N VAL A 80 1.35 14.31 -10.99
CA VAL A 80 0.37 13.51 -10.21
C VAL A 80 -0.33 14.36 -9.15
N VAL A 81 0.35 15.36 -8.59
CA VAL A 81 -0.21 16.29 -7.60
C VAL A 81 -1.24 17.22 -8.24
N GLU A 82 -0.97 17.70 -9.46
CA GLU A 82 -1.93 18.48 -10.23
C GLU A 82 -3.16 17.63 -10.59
N ALA A 83 -2.94 16.45 -11.17
CA ALA A 83 -4.00 15.53 -11.59
C ALA A 83 -4.92 15.09 -10.44
N ILE A 84 -4.35 14.74 -9.27
CA ILE A 84 -5.19 14.38 -8.11
C ILE A 84 -5.99 15.56 -7.58
N GLY A 85 -5.48 16.78 -7.71
CA GLY A 85 -6.20 17.99 -7.32
C GLY A 85 -7.38 18.29 -8.22
N GLU A 86 -7.18 18.20 -9.53
CA GLU A 86 -8.26 18.34 -10.51
C GLU A 86 -9.34 17.29 -10.27
N LEU A 87 -8.97 16.01 -10.17
CA LEU A 87 -9.91 14.92 -9.95
C LEU A 87 -10.66 15.06 -8.61
N THR A 88 -9.96 15.47 -7.54
CA THR A 88 -10.60 15.73 -6.25
C THR A 88 -11.67 16.81 -6.37
N ARG A 89 -11.37 17.90 -7.09
CA ARG A 89 -12.31 19.00 -7.30
C ARG A 89 -13.51 18.58 -8.15
N GLU A 90 -13.28 17.85 -9.23
CA GLU A 90 -14.35 17.30 -10.08
C GLU A 90 -15.29 16.39 -9.29
N MET A 91 -14.74 15.48 -8.47
CA MET A 91 -15.55 14.59 -7.62
C MET A 91 -16.39 15.35 -6.61
N LEU A 92 -15.82 16.38 -5.97
CA LEU A 92 -16.55 17.23 -5.02
C LEU A 92 -17.68 18.02 -5.69
N LEU A 93 -17.43 18.54 -6.89
CA LEU A 93 -18.46 19.23 -7.68
C LEU A 93 -19.58 18.27 -8.07
N ALA A 94 -19.26 17.07 -8.55
CA ALA A 94 -20.24 16.06 -8.90
C ALA A 94 -21.13 15.66 -7.70
N LEU A 95 -20.54 15.48 -6.51
CA LEU A 95 -21.29 15.21 -5.28
C LEU A 95 -22.21 16.37 -4.92
N ALA A 96 -21.75 17.61 -5.04
CA ALA A 96 -22.56 18.79 -4.79
C ALA A 96 -23.73 18.91 -5.77
N GLU A 97 -23.51 18.66 -7.06
CA GLU A 97 -24.54 18.68 -8.10
C GLU A 97 -25.60 17.60 -7.87
N MET A 98 -25.19 16.44 -7.37
CA MET A 98 -26.09 15.35 -6.98
C MET A 98 -26.83 15.61 -5.66
N GLY A 99 -26.50 16.68 -4.94
CA GLY A 99 -27.01 16.94 -3.58
C GLY A 99 -26.59 15.88 -2.56
N ALA A 100 -25.51 15.14 -2.86
CA ALA A 100 -24.94 14.15 -1.97
C ALA A 100 -24.17 14.83 -0.82
N GLU A 101 -24.00 14.09 0.27
CA GLU A 101 -23.17 14.55 1.38
C GLU A 101 -21.71 14.67 0.93
N ILE A 102 -21.10 15.82 1.17
CA ILE A 102 -19.68 16.05 0.88
C ILE A 102 -18.86 15.36 1.98
N PRO A 103 -17.92 14.47 1.62
CA PRO A 103 -17.05 13.82 2.59
C PRO A 103 -16.31 14.85 3.46
N PRO A 104 -16.12 14.59 4.76
CA PRO A 104 -15.40 15.50 5.62
C PRO A 104 -13.95 15.65 5.14
N LYS A 105 -13.41 16.85 5.32
CA LYS A 105 -11.98 17.11 5.15
C LYS A 105 -11.23 16.53 6.34
N ASP A 106 -10.35 15.58 6.10
CA ASP A 106 -9.57 14.91 7.14
C ASP A 106 -8.35 15.75 7.58
N VAL A 107 -8.49 16.75 8.45
CA VAL A 107 -7.33 17.33 9.18
C VAL A 107 -7.72 17.85 10.59
N PRO A 108 -7.10 17.32 11.66
CA PRO A 108 -5.92 17.99 12.24
C PRO A 108 -4.69 17.08 12.34
N LEU A 109 -3.63 17.44 11.64
CA LEU A 109 -2.28 16.96 11.92
C LEU A 109 -1.78 17.70 13.16
N GLY A 110 -1.50 16.95 14.23
CA GLY A 110 -0.90 17.47 15.48
C GLY A 110 0.55 17.91 15.31
#